data_AF-A0ABD1KKC8-F1
#
_entry.id   AF-A0ABD1KKC8-F1
#
_cell.length_a   1.000
_cell.length_b   1.000
_cell.length_c   1.000
_cell.angle_alpha   90.00
_cell.angle_beta   90.00
_cell.angle_gamma   90.00
#
_symmetry.space_group_name_H-M   'P 1'
#
loop_
_entity.id
_entity.type
_entity.pdbx_description
1 polymer ?
#
loop_
_entity_poly.entity_id
_entity_poly.type
_entity_poly.pdbx_seq_one_letter_code
_entity_poly.pdbx_strand_id
1 'polypeptide(L)'
;MSPLALSATLNESIQIPGQHADVTLRDVGPEDHARIHKQSYGQVGRYGCLLFRSIISDEQYRAWSKTTNWDGSRGKRALPQNVKNFVISTLQRKFPALGSNDFKDCIDKINEYLRRLYSTMRC
;
A
#
# COMPACT_ATOMS: atom_id res chain seq x y z
N MET A 1 -56.52 -9.91 -6.29
CA MET A 1 -55.52 -8.98 -6.87
C MET A 1 -54.76 -8.34 -5.71
N SER A 2 -53.48 -8.63 -5.57
CA SER A 2 -52.63 -8.02 -4.54
C SER A 2 -51.27 -7.72 -5.17
N PRO A 3 -50.85 -6.45 -5.27
CA PRO A 3 -49.48 -6.14 -5.66
C PRO A 3 -48.84 -5.26 -4.59
N LEU A 4 -48.28 -5.86 -3.54
CA LEU A 4 -47.30 -5.20 -2.68
C LEU A 4 -46.31 -6.25 -2.15
N ALA A 5 -45.33 -6.56 -2.98
CA ALA A 5 -44.06 -7.16 -2.54
C ALA A 5 -42.96 -6.67 -3.47
N LEU A 6 -42.79 -5.34 -3.52
CA LEU A 6 -41.71 -4.69 -4.25
C LEU A 6 -40.81 -3.97 -3.23
N SER A 7 -40.22 -4.72 -2.31
CA SER A 7 -39.15 -4.21 -1.44
C SER A 7 -38.41 -5.35 -0.77
N ALA A 8 -37.53 -6.04 -1.52
CA ALA A 8 -36.47 -6.87 -0.94
C ALA A 8 -35.42 -7.28 -1.99
N THR A 9 -34.99 -6.37 -2.87
CA THR A 9 -33.71 -6.58 -3.57
C THR A 9 -32.60 -5.96 -2.75
N LEU A 10 -32.12 -6.79 -1.82
CA LEU A 10 -30.71 -6.92 -1.45
C LEU A 10 -29.96 -5.60 -1.31
N ASN A 11 -30.12 -5.03 -0.12
CA ASN A 11 -29.09 -4.25 0.53
C ASN A 11 -27.84 -5.14 0.74
N GLU A 12 -27.12 -5.47 -0.34
CA GLU A 12 -25.74 -5.91 -0.23
C GLU A 12 -24.99 -4.75 0.39
N SER A 13 -24.85 -4.84 1.72
CA SER A 13 -23.98 -3.97 2.47
C SER A 13 -22.62 -4.08 1.79
N ILE A 14 -22.20 -3.02 1.09
CA ILE A 14 -20.85 -2.94 0.56
C ILE A 14 -19.96 -3.13 1.78
N GLN A 15 -19.42 -4.34 1.98
CA GLN A 15 -18.44 -4.56 3.01
C GLN A 15 -17.29 -3.64 2.64
N ILE A 16 -17.18 -2.50 3.32
CA ILE A 16 -16.01 -1.65 3.23
C ILE A 16 -14.87 -2.59 3.56
N PRO A 17 -14.00 -2.92 2.60
CA PRO A 17 -13.02 -3.94 2.87
C PRO A 17 -12.10 -3.38 3.94
N GLY A 18 -12.13 -4.01 5.12
CA GLY A 18 -11.37 -3.53 6.26
C GLY A 18 -9.87 -3.52 5.99
N GLN A 19 -9.11 -3.00 6.95
CA GLN A 19 -7.66 -3.10 6.91
C GLN A 19 -7.21 -4.57 6.89
N HIS A 20 -6.13 -4.88 6.19
CA HIS A 20 -5.43 -6.15 6.40
C HIS A 20 -4.88 -6.24 7.82
N ALA A 21 -4.80 -7.46 8.36
CA ALA A 21 -4.10 -7.70 9.61
C ALA A 21 -2.60 -7.39 9.45
N ASP A 22 -1.93 -7.08 10.55
CA ASP A 22 -0.48 -6.88 10.57
C ASP A 22 0.25 -8.14 10.10
N VAL A 23 1.37 -7.92 9.38
CA VAL A 23 2.16 -8.98 8.77
C VAL A 23 3.60 -8.93 9.24
N THR A 24 4.30 -10.06 9.17
CA THR A 24 5.75 -10.07 9.37
C THR A 24 6.44 -9.29 8.25
N LEU A 25 7.18 -8.24 8.62
CA LEU A 25 7.99 -7.45 7.70
C LEU A 25 9.35 -8.13 7.54
N ARG A 26 9.86 -8.19 6.31
CA ARG A 26 11.27 -8.49 6.09
C ARG A 26 12.12 -7.38 6.72
N ASP A 27 13.20 -7.78 7.39
CA ASP A 27 14.16 -6.83 7.95
C ASP A 27 14.91 -6.07 6.84
N VAL A 28 15.14 -4.77 7.08
CA VAL A 28 15.80 -3.85 6.14
C VAL A 28 17.01 -3.27 6.85
N GLY A 29 18.17 -3.84 6.56
CA GLY A 29 19.43 -3.43 7.16
C GLY A 29 19.98 -2.12 6.58
N PRO A 30 21.09 -1.60 7.15
CA PRO A 30 21.76 -0.40 6.66
C PRO A 30 22.14 -0.47 5.18
N GLU A 31 22.59 -1.63 4.70
CA GLU A 31 22.96 -1.84 3.29
C GLU A 31 21.75 -1.74 2.35
N ASP A 32 20.60 -2.31 2.76
CA ASP A 32 19.36 -2.18 2.00
C ASP A 32 18.92 -0.71 1.94
N HIS A 33 18.99 0.02 3.06
CA HIS A 33 18.69 1.46 3.09
C HIS A 33 19.61 2.26 2.16
N ALA A 34 20.92 1.96 2.14
CA ALA A 34 21.87 2.63 1.26
C ALA A 34 21.55 2.35 -0.22
N ARG A 35 21.27 1.08 -0.55
CA ARG A 35 20.87 0.67 -1.90
C ARG A 35 19.58 1.35 -2.35
N ILE A 36 18.56 1.34 -1.50
CA ILE A 36 17.26 1.99 -1.78
C ILE A 36 17.45 3.49 -2.00
N HIS A 37 18.26 4.16 -1.15
CA HIS A 37 18.56 5.58 -1.30
C HIS A 37 19.25 5.91 -2.63
N LYS A 38 20.25 5.11 -3.02
CA LYS A 38 20.90 5.26 -4.33
C LYS A 38 19.90 5.08 -5.48
N GLN A 39 19.06 4.04 -5.41
CA GLN A 39 18.06 3.72 -6.42
C GLN A 39 16.90 4.72 -6.48
N SER A 40 16.67 5.48 -5.41
CA SER A 40 15.63 6.50 -5.35
C SER A 40 16.06 7.83 -5.96
N TYR A 41 17.36 8.04 -6.23
CA TYR A 41 17.90 9.32 -6.71
C TYR A 41 17.44 10.52 -5.85
N GLY A 42 17.37 10.32 -4.53
CA GLY A 42 16.91 11.34 -3.57
C GLY A 42 15.39 11.62 -3.58
N GLN A 43 14.62 11.02 -4.49
CA GLN A 43 13.16 11.24 -4.55
C GLN A 43 12.45 10.47 -3.43
N VAL A 44 11.68 11.19 -2.62
CA VAL A 44 11.03 10.63 -1.43
C VAL A 44 10.01 9.56 -1.80
N GLY A 45 9.08 9.82 -2.74
CA GLY A 45 8.07 8.82 -3.05
C GLY A 45 8.64 7.57 -3.71
N ARG A 46 9.71 7.72 -4.50
CA ARG A 46 10.46 6.58 -5.04
C ARG A 46 11.16 5.78 -3.94
N TYR A 47 11.76 6.46 -2.96
CA TYR A 47 12.36 5.80 -1.79
C TYR A 47 11.31 5.01 -1.01
N GLY A 48 10.17 5.63 -0.68
CA GLY A 48 9.09 4.99 0.06
C GLY A 48 8.51 3.77 -0.65
N CYS A 49 8.31 3.84 -1.97
CA CYS A 49 7.86 2.70 -2.76
C CYS A 49 8.91 1.56 -2.81
N LEU A 50 10.20 1.88 -2.95
CA LEU A 50 11.27 0.88 -2.92
C LEU A 50 11.40 0.23 -1.53
N LEU A 51 11.23 1.00 -0.46
CA LEU A 51 11.21 0.50 0.92
C LEU A 51 10.00 -0.41 1.16
N PHE A 52 8.82 -0.01 0.72
CA PHE A 52 7.62 -0.86 0.79
C PHE A 52 7.85 -2.21 0.08
N ARG A 53 8.47 -2.18 -1.10
CA ARG A 53 8.83 -3.39 -1.86
C ARG A 53 9.85 -4.28 -1.15
N SER A 54 10.74 -3.73 -0.34
CA SER A 54 11.76 -4.53 0.35
C SER A 54 11.23 -5.21 1.62
N ILE A 55 10.14 -4.72 2.21
CA ILE A 55 9.57 -5.30 3.45
C ILE A 55 8.49 -6.34 3.24
N ILE A 56 7.87 -6.39 2.05
CA ILE A 56 6.81 -7.35 1.73
C ILE A 56 7.36 -8.54 0.93
N SER A 57 6.75 -9.70 1.11
CA SER A 57 7.06 -10.86 0.26
C SER A 57 6.38 -10.75 -1.11
N ASP A 58 6.93 -11.45 -2.10
CA ASP A 58 6.30 -11.61 -3.42
C ASP A 58 4.87 -12.18 -3.31
N GLU A 59 4.64 -13.09 -2.38
CA GLU A 59 3.33 -13.69 -2.11
C GLU A 59 2.34 -12.63 -1.60
N GLN A 60 2.74 -11.82 -0.62
CA GLN A 60 1.91 -10.71 -0.12
C GLN A 60 1.60 -9.72 -1.23
N TYR A 61 2.59 -9.34 -2.04
CA TYR A 61 2.36 -8.44 -3.15
C TYR A 61 1.37 -9.01 -4.17
N ARG A 62 1.45 -10.31 -4.50
CA ARG A 62 0.45 -10.98 -5.36
C ARG A 62 -0.95 -10.91 -4.77
N ALA A 63 -1.09 -11.16 -3.48
CA ALA A 63 -2.38 -11.12 -2.78
C ALA A 63 -2.98 -9.70 -2.73
N TRP A 64 -2.14 -8.68 -2.63
CA TRP A 64 -2.55 -7.29 -2.48
C TRP A 64 -2.69 -6.52 -3.79
N SER A 65 -2.04 -6.98 -4.86
CA SER A 65 -2.13 -6.38 -6.19
C SER A 65 -3.59 -6.25 -6.62
N LYS A 66 -3.96 -5.05 -7.07
CA LYS A 66 -5.31 -4.61 -7.47
C LYS A 66 -6.38 -4.59 -6.38
N THR A 67 -6.26 -5.38 -5.32
CA THR A 67 -7.26 -5.54 -4.25
C THR A 67 -7.03 -4.62 -3.06
N THR A 68 -5.83 -4.04 -2.94
CA THR A 68 -5.38 -3.27 -1.78
C THR A 68 -4.88 -1.89 -2.20
N ASN A 69 -5.03 -0.91 -1.33
CA ASN A 69 -4.37 0.40 -1.41
C ASN A 69 -4.03 0.89 0.00
N TRP A 70 -3.39 2.05 0.09
CA TRP A 70 -2.91 2.60 1.36
C TRP A 70 -4.01 2.73 2.43
N ASP A 71 -5.16 3.27 2.06
CA ASP A 71 -6.22 3.70 2.99
C ASP A 71 -7.51 2.88 2.96
N GLY A 72 -7.65 1.93 2.04
CA GLY A 72 -8.88 1.15 1.85
C GLY A 72 -9.96 1.86 1.04
N SER A 73 -9.61 2.93 0.33
CA SER A 73 -10.58 3.66 -0.49
C SER A 73 -11.02 2.87 -1.73
N ARG A 74 -12.18 3.23 -2.30
CA ARG A 74 -12.69 2.70 -3.58
C ARG A 74 -12.94 1.18 -3.60
N GLY A 75 -13.48 0.64 -2.51
CA GLY A 75 -13.83 -0.78 -2.43
C GLY A 75 -12.61 -1.70 -2.39
N LYS A 76 -11.46 -1.21 -1.90
CA LYS A 76 -10.23 -1.98 -1.68
C LYS A 76 -9.95 -2.15 -0.20
N ARG A 77 -9.13 -3.14 0.16
CA ARG A 77 -8.63 -3.26 1.54
C ARG A 77 -7.51 -2.25 1.79
N ALA A 78 -7.43 -1.75 3.01
CA ALA A 78 -6.31 -0.91 3.43
C ALA A 78 -5.08 -1.77 3.77
N LEU A 79 -3.88 -1.22 3.53
CA LEU A 79 -2.62 -1.84 3.97
C LEU A 79 -2.61 -2.05 5.50
N PRO A 80 -1.87 -3.05 6.00
CA PRO A 80 -1.67 -3.23 7.43
C PRO A 80 -1.11 -1.99 8.13
N GLN A 81 -1.42 -1.83 9.42
CA GLN A 81 -0.98 -0.64 10.16
C GLN A 81 0.53 -0.65 10.39
N ASN A 82 1.09 -1.81 10.69
CA ASN A 82 2.54 -1.93 10.90
C ASN A 82 3.36 -1.61 9.64
N VAL A 83 2.86 -1.96 8.45
CA VAL A 83 3.46 -1.58 7.15
C VAL A 83 3.46 -0.05 6.98
N LYS A 84 2.33 0.60 7.21
CA LYS A 84 2.21 2.07 7.11
C LYS A 84 3.15 2.76 8.09
N ASN A 85 3.14 2.33 9.35
CA ASN A 85 3.99 2.89 10.40
C ASN A 85 5.48 2.74 10.08
N PHE A 86 5.89 1.56 9.59
CA PHE A 86 7.29 1.32 9.23
C PHE A 86 7.77 2.24 8.10
N VAL A 87 6.97 2.39 7.04
CA VAL A 87 7.31 3.27 5.91
C VAL A 87 7.40 4.72 6.37
N ILE A 88 6.38 5.23 7.06
CA ILE A 88 6.31 6.64 7.48
C ILE A 88 7.44 6.98 8.46
N SER A 89 7.65 6.16 9.49
CA SER A 89 8.71 6.41 10.48
C SER A 89 10.11 6.35 9.86
N THR A 90 10.33 5.47 8.88
CA THR A 90 11.60 5.40 8.15
C THR A 90 11.82 6.62 7.26
N LEU A 91 10.78 7.10 6.59
CA LEU A 91 10.84 8.32 5.80
C LEU A 91 11.20 9.52 6.68
N GLN A 92 10.49 9.70 7.81
CA GLN A 92 10.74 10.78 8.77
C GLN A 92 12.17 10.78 9.30
N ARG A 93 12.75 9.61 9.60
CA ARG A 93 14.15 9.51 10.02
C ARG A 93 15.14 9.81 8.90
N LYS A 94 14.83 9.42 7.66
CA LYS A 94 15.75 9.55 6.52
C LYS A 94 15.74 10.95 5.91
N PHE A 95 14.60 11.62 5.93
CA PHE A 95 14.37 12.93 5.32
C PHE A 95 13.86 13.89 6.40
N PRO A 96 14.73 14.70 7.02
CA PRO A 96 14.36 15.54 8.15
C PRO A 96 13.41 16.70 7.81
N ALA A 97 13.25 17.04 6.53
CA ALA A 97 12.44 18.15 6.05
C ALA A 97 11.23 17.69 5.19
N LEU A 98 10.57 16.59 5.56
CA LEU A 98 9.39 16.11 4.84
C LEU A 98 8.18 17.02 5.02
N GLY A 99 7.56 17.38 3.90
CA GLY A 99 6.25 18.02 3.87
C GLY A 99 5.12 17.03 3.56
N SER A 100 3.88 17.49 3.70
CA SER A 100 2.68 16.71 3.35
C SER A 100 2.68 16.22 1.90
N ASN A 101 3.27 17.00 0.98
CA ASN A 101 3.39 16.63 -0.43
C ASN A 101 4.32 15.42 -0.64
N ASP A 102 5.37 15.28 0.17
CA ASP A 102 6.29 14.14 0.07
C ASP A 102 5.64 12.84 0.55
N PHE A 103 4.85 12.93 1.63
CA PHE A 103 4.05 11.79 2.09
C PHE A 103 3.00 11.39 1.07
N LYS A 104 2.31 12.38 0.47
CA LYS A 104 1.36 12.15 -0.61
C LYS A 104 2.02 11.46 -1.81
N ASP A 105 3.17 11.95 -2.27
CA ASP A 105 3.91 11.34 -3.39
C ASP A 105 4.29 9.88 -3.06
N CYS A 106 4.79 9.61 -1.85
CA CYS A 106 5.06 8.25 -1.39
C CYS A 106 3.82 7.34 -1.46
N ILE A 107 2.70 7.80 -0.88
CA ILE A 107 1.45 7.05 -0.88
C ILE A 107 0.97 6.79 -2.32
N ASP A 108 1.06 7.80 -3.19
CA ASP A 108 0.66 7.69 -4.59
C ASP A 108 1.54 6.68 -5.34
N LYS A 109 2.85 6.66 -5.09
CA LYS A 109 3.79 5.67 -5.68
C LYS A 109 3.57 4.25 -5.17
N ILE A 110 3.23 4.07 -3.90
CA ILE A 110 2.87 2.75 -3.36
C ILE A 110 1.55 2.28 -3.97
N ASN A 111 0.54 3.15 -4.04
CA ASN A 111 -0.73 2.84 -4.69
C ASN A 111 -0.56 2.55 -6.19
N GLU A 112 0.32 3.27 -6.88
CA GLU A 112 0.68 3.00 -8.28
C GLU A 112 1.27 1.60 -8.43
N TYR A 113 2.19 1.22 -7.55
CA TYR A 113 2.79 -0.10 -7.53
C TYR A 113 1.78 -1.22 -7.26
N LEU A 114 0.86 -1.02 -6.31
CA LEU A 114 -0.22 -1.96 -5.99
C LEU A 114 -1.27 -2.08 -7.11
N ARG A 115 -1.40 -1.09 -8.00
CA ARG A 115 -2.28 -1.19 -9.19
C ARG A 115 -1.71 -2.09 -10.28
N ARG A 116 -0.38 -2.33 -10.30
CA ARG A 116 0.29 -3.14 -11.33
C ARG A 116 0.02 -4.61 -11.11
N LEU A 117 -0.14 -5.36 -12.21
CA LEU A 117 -0.21 -6.81 -12.18
C LEU A 117 1.15 -7.40 -11.86
N TYR A 118 1.17 -8.45 -11.03
CA TYR A 118 2.40 -9.20 -10.76
C TYR A 118 3.05 -9.73 -12.05
N SER A 119 2.25 -10.16 -13.03
CA SER A 119 2.76 -10.72 -14.30
C SER A 119 3.61 -9.74 -15.11
N THR A 120 3.48 -8.44 -14.88
CA THR A 120 4.20 -7.38 -15.62
C THR A 120 5.58 -7.05 -15.02
N MET A 121 6.00 -7.70 -13.94
CA MET A 121 7.30 -7.44 -13.29
C MET A 121 8.37 -8.51 -13.54
N ARG A 122 8.12 -9.49 -14.41
CA ARG A 122 9.14 -10.42 -14.94
C ARG A 122 9.52 -10.03 -16.38
N CYS A 123 10.08 -8.84 -16.55
CA CYS A 123 10.74 -8.41 -17.78
C CYS A 123 12.08 -7.79 -17.40
#